data_AF-A0AAQ2EV64-F1
#
_entry.id   AF-A0AAQ2EV64-F1
#
_cell.length_a   1.000
_cell.length_b   1.000
_cell.length_c   1.000
_cell.angle_alpha   90.00
_cell.angle_beta   90.00
_cell.angle_gamma   90.00
#
_symmetry.space_group_name_H-M   'P 1'
#
loop_
_entity.id
_entity.type
_entity.pdbx_description
1 polymer ?
#
loop_
_entity_poly.entity_id
_entity_poly.type
_entity_poly.pdbx_seq_one_letter_code
_entity_poly.pdbx_strand_id
1 'polypeptide(L)'
;MIHADYILNCVLVCSDMFYQIALYIVIRQNREVTIMAGNGKSGDNRRHGAVKGRSQTQTGSGHWVKRDTSTGRFMDVKSDGTKFKGVRKEK
;
A
#
# COMPACT_ATOMS: atom_id res chain seq x y z
N MET A 1 46.27 -19.33 50.76
CA MET A 1 45.65 -19.72 49.47
C MET A 1 44.27 -19.08 49.33
N ILE A 2 44.15 -17.76 49.55
CA ILE A 2 42.86 -17.03 49.53
C ILE A 2 42.96 -15.76 48.64
N HIS A 3 44.19 -15.33 48.33
CA HIS A 3 44.47 -14.17 47.47
C HIS A 3 44.46 -14.49 45.96
N ALA A 4 44.61 -15.76 45.57
CA ALA A 4 44.59 -16.16 44.16
C ALA A 4 43.14 -16.23 43.61
N ASP A 5 42.18 -16.64 44.45
CA ASP A 5 40.78 -16.80 44.06
C ASP A 5 40.04 -15.46 43.87
N TYR A 6 40.44 -14.42 44.61
CA TYR A 6 39.89 -13.06 44.45
C TYR A 6 40.34 -12.39 43.14
N ILE A 7 41.56 -12.63 42.69
CA ILE A 7 42.07 -12.06 41.44
C ILE A 7 41.39 -12.70 40.23
N LEU A 8 41.17 -14.02 40.26
CA LEU A 8 40.53 -14.74 39.15
C LEU A 8 39.05 -14.37 39.00
N ASN A 9 38.32 -14.20 40.11
CA ASN A 9 36.93 -13.73 40.08
C ASN A 9 36.80 -12.27 39.60
N CYS A 10 37.75 -11.40 39.94
CA CYS A 10 37.74 -9.99 39.50
C CYS A 10 37.95 -9.86 37.98
N VAL A 11 38.84 -10.68 37.41
CA VAL A 11 39.09 -10.69 35.96
C VAL A 11 37.88 -11.26 35.19
N LEU A 12 37.25 -12.31 35.70
CA LEU A 12 36.06 -12.93 35.09
C LEU A 12 34.87 -11.96 35.04
N VAL A 13 34.58 -11.28 36.16
CA VAL A 13 33.47 -10.31 36.23
C VAL A 13 33.71 -9.10 35.31
N CYS A 14 34.96 -8.63 35.21
CA CYS A 14 35.29 -7.55 34.28
C CYS A 14 35.10 -7.98 32.82
N SER A 15 35.55 -9.18 32.42
CA SER A 15 35.35 -9.65 31.05
C SER A 15 33.88 -9.83 30.69
N ASP A 16 33.05 -10.38 31.58
CA ASP A 16 31.62 -10.57 31.33
C ASP A 16 30.88 -9.25 31.13
N MET A 17 31.21 -8.22 31.92
CA MET A 17 30.61 -6.90 31.77
C MET A 17 30.94 -6.27 30.40
N PHE A 18 32.16 -6.45 29.90
CA PHE A 18 32.54 -5.99 28.55
C PHE A 18 31.82 -6.77 27.44
N TYR A 19 31.63 -8.09 27.60
CA TYR A 19 30.86 -8.90 26.65
C TYR A 19 29.38 -8.52 26.61
N GLN A 20 28.76 -8.23 27.75
CA GLN A 20 27.35 -7.80 27.80
C GLN A 20 27.16 -6.40 27.18
N ILE A 21 28.11 -5.48 27.38
CA ILE A 21 28.09 -4.16 26.74
C ILE A 21 28.28 -4.29 25.22
N ALA A 22 29.24 -5.11 24.76
CA ALA A 22 29.49 -5.34 23.34
C ALA A 22 28.26 -5.99 22.65
N LEU A 23 27.64 -6.98 23.29
CA LEU A 23 26.43 -7.63 22.78
C LEU A 23 25.25 -6.65 22.71
N TYR A 24 25.08 -5.80 23.72
CA TYR A 24 24.05 -4.75 23.72
C TYR A 24 24.25 -3.74 22.58
N ILE A 25 25.49 -3.32 22.31
CA ILE A 25 25.81 -2.40 21.20
C ILE A 25 25.53 -3.05 19.84
N VAL A 26 25.94 -4.32 19.63
CA VAL A 26 25.69 -5.05 18.39
C VAL A 26 24.18 -5.27 18.16
N ILE A 27 23.42 -5.60 19.19
CA ILE A 27 21.95 -5.77 19.08
C ILE A 27 21.24 -4.43 18.84
N ARG A 28 21.74 -3.32 19.41
CA ARG A 28 21.14 -1.97 19.26
C ARG A 28 21.36 -1.33 17.89
N GLN A 29 22.50 -1.58 17.23
CA GLN A 29 22.82 -1.04 15.89
C GLN A 29 21.97 -1.65 14.76
N ASN A 30 21.23 -2.73 15.01
CA ASN A 30 20.39 -3.42 14.02
C ASN A 30 18.92 -2.97 14.01
N ARG A 31 18.58 -1.86 14.69
CA ARG A 31 17.20 -1.39 14.83
C ARG A 31 16.89 -0.07 14.13
N GLU A 32 17.64 0.29 13.09
CA GLU A 32 17.16 1.29 12.12
C GLU A 32 16.29 0.58 11.08
N VAL A 33 15.03 0.41 11.47
CA VAL A 33 13.94 -0.03 10.60
C VAL A 33 13.91 0.90 9.39
N THR A 34 14.14 0.34 8.22
CA THR A 34 13.91 0.96 6.92
C THR A 34 12.41 1.29 6.77
N ILE A 35 12.00 2.41 7.35
CA ILE A 35 10.74 3.10 7.04
C ILE A 35 10.85 3.73 5.65
N MET A 36 11.00 2.93 4.62
CA MET A 36 10.74 3.44 3.28
C MET A 36 9.23 3.56 3.16
N ALA A 37 8.73 4.79 3.08
CA ALA A 37 7.38 5.06 2.62
C ALA A 37 7.20 4.40 1.26
N GLY A 38 6.66 3.18 1.26
CA GLY A 38 6.23 2.53 0.04
C GLY A 38 5.03 3.31 -0.46
N ASN A 39 5.23 4.23 -1.41
CA ASN A 39 4.14 4.67 -2.26
C ASN A 39 3.63 3.41 -2.97
N GLY A 40 2.59 2.79 -2.41
CA GLY A 40 2.01 1.57 -2.94
C GLY A 40 1.77 1.78 -4.43
N LYS A 41 2.50 1.06 -5.27
CA LYS A 41 2.22 1.08 -6.70
C LYS A 41 0.81 0.52 -6.83
N SER A 42 -0.18 1.34 -7.16
CA SER A 42 -1.52 0.87 -7.51
C SER A 42 -1.36 0.04 -8.78
N GLY A 43 -1.12 -1.25 -8.59
CA GLY A 43 -0.83 -2.24 -9.61
C GLY A 43 -2.12 -2.67 -10.28
N ASP A 44 -2.73 -1.76 -11.01
CA ASP A 44 -3.79 -2.03 -11.96
C ASP A 44 -4.05 -0.74 -12.73
N ASN A 45 -3.85 -0.77 -14.03
CA ASN A 45 -4.22 0.33 -14.92
C ASN A 45 -5.76 0.44 -15.05
N ARG A 46 -6.48 0.41 -13.92
CA ARG A 46 -7.92 0.54 -13.82
C ARG A 46 -8.25 1.85 -13.13
N ARG A 47 -9.25 2.53 -13.67
CA ARG A 47 -9.80 3.73 -13.05
C ARG A 47 -10.45 3.37 -11.71
N HIS A 48 -10.02 4.03 -10.64
CA HIS A 48 -10.69 3.99 -9.35
C HIS A 48 -11.87 4.97 -9.34
N GLY A 49 -13.08 4.46 -9.15
CA GLY A 49 -14.31 5.25 -9.02
C GLY A 49 -15.15 5.42 -10.29
N ALA A 50 -16.35 5.96 -10.09
CA ALA A 50 -17.35 6.14 -11.15
C ALA A 50 -16.95 7.25 -12.14
N VAL A 51 -17.44 7.12 -13.38
CA VAL A 51 -17.28 8.14 -14.41
C VAL A 51 -18.20 9.33 -14.12
N LYS A 52 -17.70 10.32 -13.36
CA LYS A 52 -18.35 11.62 -13.17
C LYS A 52 -18.24 12.40 -14.50
N GLY A 53 -19.36 12.82 -15.08
CA GLY A 53 -19.42 13.53 -16.37
C GLY A 53 -20.06 12.76 -17.54
N ARG A 54 -20.40 11.48 -17.35
CA ARG A 54 -21.11 10.69 -18.36
C ARG A 54 -22.34 10.04 -17.75
N SER A 55 -23.43 10.08 -18.49
CA SER A 55 -24.64 9.35 -18.21
C SER A 55 -24.94 8.37 -19.34
N GLN A 56 -25.80 7.39 -19.09
CA GLN A 56 -26.23 6.44 -20.12
C GLN A 56 -27.75 6.33 -20.15
N THR A 57 -28.29 6.22 -21.35
CA THR A 57 -29.70 5.92 -21.60
C THR A 57 -29.82 4.65 -22.44
N GLN A 58 -30.94 3.94 -22.27
CA GLN A 58 -31.29 2.81 -23.13
C GLN A 58 -32.17 3.32 -24.27
N THR A 59 -31.86 2.92 -25.50
CA THR A 59 -32.70 3.20 -26.66
C THR A 59 -33.78 2.13 -26.82
N GLY A 60 -34.85 2.43 -27.56
CA GLY A 60 -35.93 1.46 -27.83
C GLY A 60 -35.45 0.17 -28.52
N SER A 61 -34.30 0.22 -29.20
CA SER A 61 -33.63 -0.94 -29.81
C SER A 61 -32.86 -1.81 -28.81
N GLY A 62 -32.89 -1.48 -27.51
CA GLY A 62 -32.21 -2.24 -26.44
C GLY A 62 -30.73 -1.90 -26.25
N HIS A 63 -30.13 -1.08 -27.13
CA HIS A 63 -28.74 -0.66 -27.03
C HIS A 63 -28.54 0.44 -25.97
N TRP A 64 -27.34 0.45 -25.37
CA TRP A 64 -26.95 1.50 -24.40
C TRP A 64 -26.17 2.59 -25.11
N VAL A 65 -26.53 3.85 -24.83
CA VAL A 65 -25.89 5.03 -25.42
C VAL A 65 -25.32 5.91 -24.32
N LYS A 66 -24.06 6.35 -24.49
CA LYS A 66 -23.44 7.35 -23.61
C LYS A 66 -23.93 8.75 -23.99
N ARG A 67 -24.33 9.53 -23.00
CA ARG A 67 -24.59 10.96 -23.09
C ARG A 67 -23.56 11.73 -22.27
N ASP A 68 -23.04 12.80 -22.84
CA ASP A 68 -22.24 13.76 -22.10
C ASP A 68 -23.15 14.62 -21.21
N THR A 69 -22.87 14.69 -19.91
CA THR A 69 -23.76 15.42 -18.98
C THR A 69 -23.61 16.94 -19.05
N SER A 70 -22.52 17.41 -19.64
CA SER A 70 -22.19 18.84 -19.81
C SER A 70 -22.76 19.40 -21.11
N THR A 71 -22.68 18.62 -22.19
CA THR A 71 -23.14 19.06 -23.53
C THR A 71 -24.47 18.45 -23.96
N GLY A 72 -24.94 17.40 -23.29
CA GLY A 72 -26.19 16.70 -23.61
C GLY A 72 -26.12 15.84 -24.87
N ARG A 73 -24.98 15.81 -25.56
CA ARG A 73 -24.77 15.09 -26.82
C ARG A 73 -24.65 13.59 -26.59
N PHE A 74 -25.19 12.82 -27.53
CA PHE A 74 -24.96 11.38 -27.62
C PHE A 74 -23.58 11.12 -28.23
N MET A 75 -22.79 10.25 -27.60
CA MET A 75 -21.42 9.96 -28.03
C MET A 75 -21.34 8.60 -28.70
N ASP A 76 -21.30 7.52 -27.90
CA ASP A 76 -21.14 6.17 -28.44
C ASP A 76 -22.34 5.30 -28.07
N VAL A 77 -22.71 4.46 -29.03
CA VAL A 77 -23.68 3.37 -28.88
C VAL A 77 -22.93 2.06 -28.68
N LYS A 78 -23.38 1.25 -27.73
CA LYS A 78 -22.82 -0.08 -27.51
C LYS A 78 -23.58 -1.14 -28.31
N SER A 79 -22.84 -1.89 -29.13
CA SER A 79 -23.32 -3.02 -29.91
C SER A 79 -23.81 -4.18 -29.04
N ASP A 80 -23.13 -4.46 -27.94
CA ASP A 80 -23.29 -5.70 -27.17
C ASP A 80 -24.55 -5.72 -26.27
N GLY A 81 -25.42 -4.72 -26.37
CA GLY A 81 -26.68 -4.62 -25.60
C GLY A 81 -26.50 -4.46 -24.08
N THR A 82 -25.27 -4.50 -23.56
CA THR A 82 -24.98 -4.41 -22.13
C THR A 82 -24.59 -2.98 -21.71
N LYS A 83 -24.88 -2.61 -20.46
CA LYS A 83 -24.54 -1.29 -19.91
C LYS A 83 -23.04 -0.98 -19.97
N PHE A 84 -22.70 0.30 -19.98
CA PHE A 84 -21.32 0.75 -19.82
C PHE A 84 -20.86 0.55 -18.37
N LYS A 85 -19.65 0.03 -18.19
CA LYS A 85 -19.05 -0.15 -16.86
C LYS A 85 -18.80 1.22 -16.22
N GLY A 86 -19.32 1.43 -15.02
CA GLY A 86 -19.04 2.63 -14.22
C GLY A 86 -19.71 3.92 -14.69
N VAL A 87 -20.68 3.87 -15.61
CA VAL A 87 -21.48 5.03 -16.07
C VAL A 87 -22.85 5.00 -15.41
N ARG A 88 -23.33 6.14 -14.90
CA ARG A 88 -24.65 6.23 -14.22
C ARG A 88 -25.79 6.16 -15.25
N LYS A 89 -26.87 5.44 -14.93
CA LYS A 89 -28.10 5.49 -15.73
C LYS A 89 -28.82 6.83 -15.50
N GLU A 90 -29.34 7.41 -16.56
CA GLU A 90 -30.35 8.47 -16.47
C GLU A 90 -31.64 7.85 -15.87
N LYS A 91 -32.34 8.60 -15.02
CA LYS A 91 -33.64 8.20 -14.47
C LYS A 91 -34.75 8.67 -15.39
#